data_AF-A0A1I1JW97-F1
#
_entry.id   AF-A0A1I1JW97-F1
#
_cell.length_a   1.000
_cell.length_b   1.000
_cell.length_c   1.000
_cell.angle_alpha   90.00
_cell.angle_beta   90.00
_cell.angle_gamma   90.00
#
_symmetry.space_group_name_H-M   'P 1'
#
loop_
_entity.id
_entity.type
_entity.pdbx_description
1 polymer ?
#
loop_
_entity_poly.entity_id
_entity_poly.type
_entity_poly.pdbx_seq_one_letter_code
_entity_poly.pdbx_strand_id
1 'polypeptide(L)'
;MANSTEIFKNVVYHLSNRYIEQTKITLDQFNENNDFTILKLIKLHFFVIVINSEKDRELLDINEFWAMPYGPVETNIYSQIRREKNFTEFILSNEKLYFSNNKPNINTLIENKIIDSINLLLELEPRLLFTDAGTLVELTHKWNCWRKNYSLARARNSYSSIIPKEDIINDIKVVNLDLV
;
A
#
# COMPACT_ATOMS: atom_id res chain seq x y z
N MET A 1 -16.25 -13.40 -1.81
CA MET A 1 -15.10 -13.14 -0.91
C MET A 1 -14.22 -12.11 -1.59
N ALA A 2 -13.76 -11.09 -0.87
CA ALA A 2 -12.82 -10.10 -1.43
C ALA A 2 -11.48 -10.78 -1.71
N ASN A 3 -10.81 -10.40 -2.79
CA ASN A 3 -9.45 -10.82 -3.09
C ASN A 3 -8.50 -9.62 -2.92
N SER A 4 -7.19 -9.86 -2.94
CA SER A 4 -6.19 -8.79 -2.76
C SER A 4 -6.36 -7.67 -3.79
N THR A 5 -6.73 -8.00 -5.04
CA THR A 5 -6.99 -7.02 -6.11
C THR A 5 -8.11 -6.05 -5.78
N GLU A 6 -9.26 -6.53 -5.34
CA GLU A 6 -10.38 -5.67 -4.97
C GLU A 6 -10.05 -4.81 -3.73
N ILE A 7 -9.28 -5.35 -2.79
CA ILE A 7 -8.75 -4.59 -1.66
C ILE A 7 -7.83 -3.47 -2.17
N PHE A 8 -6.86 -3.77 -3.04
CA PHE A 8 -5.93 -2.79 -3.59
C PHE A 8 -6.67 -1.67 -4.33
N LYS A 9 -7.66 -2.00 -5.18
CA LYS A 9 -8.47 -0.98 -5.86
C LYS A 9 -9.17 -0.05 -4.86
N ASN A 10 -9.73 -0.60 -3.78
CA ASN A 10 -10.40 0.19 -2.75
C ASN A 10 -9.42 1.05 -1.94
N VAL A 11 -8.22 0.54 -1.66
CA VAL A 11 -7.14 1.33 -1.06
C VAL A 11 -6.78 2.50 -1.95
N VAL A 12 -6.55 2.29 -3.26
CA VAL A 12 -6.25 3.36 -4.22
C VAL A 12 -7.38 4.38 -4.29
N TYR A 13 -8.63 3.91 -4.39
CA TYR A 13 -9.82 4.77 -4.42
C TYR A 13 -9.92 5.69 -3.21
N HIS A 14 -9.85 5.12 -2.00
CA HIS A 14 -10.00 5.88 -0.76
C HIS A 14 -8.82 6.82 -0.51
N LEU A 15 -7.58 6.40 -0.80
CA LEU A 15 -6.41 7.29 -0.69
C LEU A 15 -6.46 8.46 -1.69
N SER A 16 -6.91 8.20 -2.92
CA SER A 16 -7.05 9.25 -3.95
C SER A 16 -8.09 10.29 -3.53
N ASN A 17 -9.26 9.84 -3.06
CA ASN A 17 -10.29 10.75 -2.54
C ASN A 17 -9.81 11.51 -1.31
N ARG A 18 -9.12 10.86 -0.35
CA ARG A 18 -8.52 11.53 0.80
C ARG A 18 -7.53 12.62 0.40
N TYR A 19 -6.69 12.37 -0.61
CA TYR A 19 -5.73 13.34 -1.11
C TYR A 19 -6.45 14.56 -1.69
N ILE A 20 -7.45 14.33 -2.56
CA ILE A 20 -8.27 15.38 -3.18
C ILE A 20 -8.94 16.25 -2.11
N GLU A 21 -9.57 15.62 -1.11
CA GLU A 21 -10.26 16.30 -0.01
C GLU A 21 -9.30 17.14 0.85
N GLN A 22 -8.14 16.60 1.23
CA GLN A 22 -7.18 17.30 2.09
C GLN A 22 -6.48 18.44 1.37
N THR A 23 -6.21 18.32 0.08
CA THR A 23 -5.56 19.36 -0.74
C THR A 23 -6.56 20.36 -1.33
N LYS A 24 -7.86 20.06 -1.27
CA LYS A 24 -8.95 20.89 -1.80
C LYS A 24 -8.80 21.19 -3.30
N ILE A 25 -8.32 20.22 -4.06
CA ILE A 25 -8.18 20.29 -5.51
C ILE A 25 -9.35 19.57 -6.21
N THR A 26 -9.52 19.80 -7.51
CA THR A 26 -10.47 19.04 -8.33
C THR A 26 -9.88 17.69 -8.78
N LEU A 27 -10.73 16.78 -9.26
CA LEU A 27 -10.29 15.52 -9.86
C LEU A 27 -9.36 15.75 -11.07
N ASP A 28 -9.62 16.78 -11.88
CA ASP A 28 -8.79 17.11 -13.03
C ASP A 28 -7.40 17.58 -12.59
N GLN A 29 -7.34 18.49 -11.61
CA GLN A 29 -6.08 18.97 -11.03
C GLN A 29 -5.27 17.83 -10.40
N PHE A 30 -5.96 16.87 -9.77
CA PHE A 30 -5.35 15.66 -9.26
C PHE A 30 -4.73 14.81 -10.38
N ASN A 31 -5.49 14.52 -11.44
CA ASN A 31 -5.02 13.72 -12.58
C ASN A 31 -3.87 14.40 -13.36
N GLU A 32 -3.78 15.72 -13.30
CA GLU A 32 -2.67 16.48 -13.86
C GLU A 32 -1.38 16.32 -13.03
N ASN A 33 -1.47 16.43 -11.70
CA ASN A 33 -0.32 16.76 -10.84
C ASN A 33 -0.03 15.77 -9.69
N ASN A 34 -0.74 14.65 -9.55
CA ASN A 34 -0.46 13.68 -8.48
C ASN A 34 0.86 12.91 -8.70
N ASP A 35 1.42 12.41 -7.61
CA ASP A 35 2.62 11.56 -7.56
C ASP A 35 2.30 10.11 -7.18
N PHE A 36 1.06 9.64 -7.39
CA PHE A 36 0.63 8.27 -7.12
C PHE A 36 1.18 7.29 -8.16
N THR A 37 2.50 7.17 -8.17
CA THR A 37 3.24 6.15 -8.90
C THR A 37 2.85 4.76 -8.42
N ILE A 38 3.06 3.75 -9.28
CA ILE A 38 2.94 2.33 -8.89
C ILE A 38 3.73 2.02 -7.60
N LEU A 39 4.94 2.56 -7.47
CA LEU A 39 5.78 2.31 -6.30
C LEU A 39 5.17 2.90 -5.03
N LYS A 40 4.72 4.16 -5.07
CA LYS A 40 4.04 4.82 -3.95
C LYS A 40 2.80 4.03 -3.51
N LEU A 41 1.94 3.66 -4.46
CA LEU A 41 0.71 2.92 -4.16
C LEU A 41 0.97 1.53 -3.59
N ILE A 42 2.02 0.83 -4.04
CA ILE A 42 2.42 -0.46 -3.43
C ILE A 42 2.89 -0.27 -1.99
N LYS A 43 3.64 0.81 -1.69
CA LYS A 43 4.09 1.08 -0.31
C LYS A 43 2.91 1.45 0.59
N LEU A 44 2.03 2.34 0.13
CA LEU A 44 0.83 2.73 0.88
C LEU A 44 -0.10 1.53 1.08
N HIS A 45 -0.25 0.65 0.09
CA HIS A 45 -1.00 -0.60 0.24
C HIS A 45 -0.42 -1.45 1.37
N PHE A 46 0.91 -1.66 1.41
CA PHE A 46 1.52 -2.37 2.53
C PHE A 46 1.13 -1.74 3.87
N PHE A 47 1.34 -0.44 4.06
CA PHE A 47 1.02 0.24 5.32
C PHE A 47 -0.45 0.09 5.72
N VAL A 48 -1.39 0.34 4.80
CA VAL A 48 -2.84 0.24 5.08
C VAL A 48 -3.23 -1.18 5.49
N ILE A 49 -2.67 -2.21 4.85
CA ILE A 49 -3.02 -3.59 5.18
C ILE A 49 -2.47 -4.01 6.55
N VAL A 50 -1.30 -3.52 6.95
CA VAL A 50 -0.61 -4.04 8.15
C VAL A 50 -0.80 -3.20 9.40
N ILE A 51 -1.21 -1.93 9.28
CA ILE A 51 -1.19 -0.96 10.40
C ILE A 51 -2.04 -1.41 11.59
N ASN A 52 -3.16 -2.10 11.34
CA ASN A 52 -4.07 -2.58 12.39
C ASN A 52 -3.99 -4.11 12.61
N SER A 53 -3.00 -4.79 12.02
CA SER A 53 -2.93 -6.27 11.98
C SER A 53 -2.78 -6.95 13.35
N GLU A 54 -2.34 -6.22 14.36
CA GLU A 54 -2.25 -6.70 15.75
C GLU A 54 -3.64 -6.88 16.40
N LYS A 55 -4.62 -6.07 16.00
CA LYS A 55 -5.99 -6.12 16.51
C LYS A 55 -6.93 -6.85 15.56
N ASP A 56 -6.72 -6.67 14.26
CA ASP A 56 -7.54 -7.22 13.20
C ASP A 56 -6.68 -7.62 12.00
N ARG A 57 -6.49 -8.94 11.87
CA ARG A 57 -5.65 -9.54 10.83
C ARG A 57 -6.36 -9.81 9.51
N GLU A 58 -7.66 -9.50 9.37
CA GLU A 58 -8.44 -9.94 8.21
C GLU A 58 -7.91 -9.38 6.88
N LEU A 59 -7.53 -8.09 6.82
CA LEU A 59 -6.91 -7.51 5.64
C LEU A 59 -5.57 -8.18 5.31
N LEU A 60 -4.75 -8.44 6.34
CA LEU A 60 -3.47 -9.13 6.18
C LEU A 60 -3.65 -10.58 5.75
N ASP A 61 -4.70 -11.26 6.19
CA ASP A 61 -4.92 -12.67 5.86
C ASP A 61 -5.27 -12.89 4.39
N ILE A 62 -5.86 -11.89 3.73
CA ILE A 62 -6.21 -11.90 2.30
C ILE A 62 -5.02 -11.50 1.40
N ASN A 63 -3.99 -10.86 1.95
CA ASN A 63 -2.82 -10.38 1.20
C ASN A 63 -1.59 -11.24 1.50
N GLU A 64 -0.69 -11.38 0.52
CA GLU A 64 0.60 -12.05 0.71
C GLU A 64 1.76 -11.11 0.35
N PHE A 65 2.54 -10.72 1.35
CA PHE A 65 3.68 -9.83 1.16
C PHE A 65 4.98 -10.60 1.03
N TRP A 66 5.80 -10.16 0.08
CA TRP A 66 7.17 -10.63 -0.12
C TRP A 66 8.15 -9.50 0.13
N ALA A 67 9.26 -9.82 0.78
CA ALA A 67 10.38 -8.92 0.93
C ALA A 67 11.11 -8.84 -0.41
N MET A 68 11.09 -7.66 -1.04
CA MET A 68 11.72 -7.37 -2.33
C MET A 68 12.71 -6.20 -2.19
N PRO A 69 13.54 -5.89 -3.21
CA PRO A 69 14.57 -4.85 -3.09
C PRO A 69 14.03 -3.47 -2.66
N TYR A 70 12.85 -3.09 -3.13
CA TYR A 70 12.20 -1.82 -2.81
C TYR A 70 11.17 -1.94 -1.68
N GLY A 71 11.40 -2.82 -0.70
CA GLY A 71 10.50 -3.02 0.44
C GLY A 71 9.51 -4.20 0.26
N PRO A 72 8.55 -4.37 1.19
CA PRO A 72 7.48 -5.35 1.09
C PRO A 72 6.56 -5.10 -0.11
N VAL A 73 6.17 -6.14 -0.82
CA VAL A 73 5.30 -6.05 -2.00
C VAL A 73 4.26 -7.17 -1.95
N GLU A 74 2.99 -6.83 -2.17
CA GLU A 74 1.97 -7.85 -2.43
C GLU A 74 2.16 -8.37 -3.86
N THR A 75 2.55 -9.63 -4.00
CA THR A 75 3.04 -10.16 -5.28
C THR A 75 1.94 -10.45 -6.29
N ASN A 76 0.71 -10.71 -5.85
CA ASN A 76 -0.45 -10.89 -6.75
C ASN A 76 -0.81 -9.55 -7.41
N ILE A 77 -0.85 -8.47 -6.63
CA ILE A 77 -1.03 -7.10 -7.07
C ILE A 77 0.10 -6.72 -8.02
N TYR A 78 1.35 -6.93 -7.62
CA TYR A 78 2.48 -6.58 -8.48
C TYR A 78 2.46 -7.33 -9.80
N SER A 79 2.16 -8.64 -9.78
CA SER A 79 2.03 -9.45 -10.99
C SER A 79 0.87 -9.00 -11.87
N GLN A 80 -0.25 -8.59 -11.26
CA GLN A 80 -1.39 -8.04 -11.99
C GLN A 80 -1.04 -6.70 -12.64
N ILE A 81 -0.42 -5.76 -11.92
CA ILE A 81 0.00 -4.45 -12.45
C ILE A 81 0.98 -4.62 -13.62
N ARG A 82 1.88 -5.62 -13.55
CA ARG A 82 2.79 -5.94 -14.65
C ARG A 82 2.08 -6.45 -15.91
N ARG A 83 0.93 -7.12 -15.75
CA ARG A 83 0.13 -7.66 -16.85
C ARG A 83 -0.82 -6.61 -17.42
N GLU A 84 -1.47 -5.84 -16.55
CA GLU A 84 -2.47 -4.85 -16.92
C GLU A 84 -2.39 -3.67 -15.93
N LYS A 85 -2.24 -2.46 -16.48
CA LYS A 85 -2.18 -1.21 -15.71
C LYS A 85 -3.50 -0.44 -15.76
N ASN A 86 -4.39 -0.80 -16.68
CA ASN A 86 -5.70 -0.21 -16.83
C ASN A 86 -6.72 -0.99 -15.98
N PHE A 87 -7.12 -0.40 -14.88
CA PHE A 87 -8.26 -0.84 -14.09
C PHE A 87 -9.48 -0.01 -14.50
N THR A 88 -10.67 -0.50 -14.20
CA THR A 88 -11.92 0.23 -14.50
C THR A 88 -11.98 1.58 -13.77
N GLU A 89 -11.39 1.64 -12.58
CA GLU A 89 -11.43 2.78 -11.67
C GLU A 89 -10.24 3.74 -11.85
N PHE A 90 -9.15 3.27 -12.46
CA PHE A 90 -7.94 4.06 -12.65
C PHE A 90 -6.94 3.42 -13.63
N ILE A 91 -6.01 4.23 -14.12
CA ILE A 91 -4.85 3.79 -14.91
C ILE A 91 -3.58 4.11 -14.14
N LEU A 92 -2.74 3.10 -13.94
CA LEU A 92 -1.47 3.22 -13.23
C LEU A 92 -0.31 3.51 -14.18
N SER A 93 0.62 4.38 -13.74
CA SER A 93 1.91 4.56 -14.39
C SER A 93 3.06 4.64 -13.38
N ASN A 94 4.30 4.75 -13.88
CA ASN A 94 5.47 4.91 -13.01
C ASN A 94 5.61 6.36 -12.51
N GLU A 95 4.83 7.29 -13.07
CA GLU A 95 4.90 8.73 -12.84
C GLU A 95 3.68 9.24 -12.06
N LYS A 96 2.48 8.71 -12.36
CA LYS A 96 1.23 9.14 -11.73
C LYS A 96 0.09 8.13 -11.86
N LEU A 97 -1.04 8.45 -11.24
CA LEU A 97 -2.33 7.80 -11.40
C LEU A 97 -3.24 8.65 -12.29
N TYR A 98 -3.99 8.03 -13.21
CA TYR A 98 -5.19 8.64 -13.77
C TYR A 98 -6.42 8.01 -13.10
N PHE A 99 -7.16 8.78 -12.32
CA PHE A 99 -8.27 8.32 -11.50
C PHE A 99 -9.61 8.74 -12.10
N SER A 100 -10.53 7.79 -12.27
CA SER A 100 -11.87 8.06 -12.81
C SER A 100 -12.91 8.30 -11.72
N ASN A 101 -12.55 8.14 -10.44
CA ASN A 101 -13.44 8.20 -9.28
C ASN A 101 -14.64 7.24 -9.33
N ASN A 102 -14.58 6.20 -10.16
CA ASN A 102 -15.52 5.10 -10.10
C ASN A 102 -15.24 4.27 -8.84
N LYS A 103 -16.24 4.11 -7.97
CA LYS A 103 -16.09 3.32 -6.75
C LYS A 103 -15.92 1.83 -7.08
N PRO A 104 -14.81 1.19 -6.69
CA PRO A 104 -14.65 -0.25 -6.89
C PRO A 104 -15.63 -1.05 -6.02
N ASN A 105 -15.99 -2.25 -6.46
CA ASN A 105 -16.90 -3.12 -5.71
C ASN A 105 -16.12 -3.92 -4.65
N ILE A 106 -16.56 -3.84 -3.40
CA ILE A 106 -16.09 -4.73 -2.33
C ILE A 106 -17.18 -4.92 -1.28
N ASN A 107 -17.05 -5.98 -0.47
CA ASN A 107 -17.92 -6.18 0.67
C ASN A 107 -17.76 -5.03 1.69
N THR A 108 -18.87 -4.49 2.18
CA THR A 108 -18.91 -3.34 3.11
C THR A 108 -18.10 -3.54 4.40
N LEU A 109 -18.04 -4.77 4.95
CA LEU A 109 -17.23 -5.04 6.14
C LEU A 109 -15.73 -4.86 5.84
N ILE A 110 -15.28 -5.38 4.69
CA ILE A 110 -13.89 -5.22 4.24
C ILE A 110 -13.61 -3.75 3.89
N GLU A 111 -14.57 -3.07 3.24
CA GLU A 111 -14.44 -1.64 2.94
C GLU A 111 -14.22 -0.81 4.21
N ASN A 112 -15.04 -1.04 5.24
CA ASN A 112 -14.92 -0.33 6.51
C ASN A 112 -13.54 -0.58 7.15
N LYS A 113 -13.03 -1.81 7.11
CA LYS A 113 -11.67 -2.11 7.61
C LYS A 113 -10.58 -1.37 6.85
N ILE A 114 -10.72 -1.23 5.52
CA ILE A 114 -9.79 -0.43 4.71
C ILE A 114 -9.84 1.04 5.15
N ILE A 115 -11.04 1.60 5.29
CA ILE A 115 -11.24 3.00 5.71
C ILE A 115 -10.67 3.22 7.12
N ASP A 116 -10.94 2.31 8.07
CA ASP A 116 -10.44 2.38 9.44
C ASP A 116 -8.90 2.31 9.47
N SER A 117 -8.29 1.42 8.69
CA SER A 117 -6.84 1.36 8.55
C SER A 117 -6.24 2.64 7.95
N ILE A 118 -6.88 3.22 6.92
CA ILE A 118 -6.43 4.50 6.33
C ILE A 118 -6.53 5.61 7.37
N ASN A 119 -7.64 5.69 8.11
CA ASN A 119 -7.82 6.70 9.15
C ASN A 119 -6.77 6.56 10.25
N LEU A 120 -6.52 5.35 10.75
CA LEU A 120 -5.48 5.09 11.74
C LEU A 120 -4.09 5.47 11.22
N LEU A 121 -3.77 5.10 9.98
CA LEU A 121 -2.49 5.42 9.36
C LEU A 121 -2.25 6.93 9.29
N LEU A 122 -3.26 7.69 8.85
CA LEU A 122 -3.18 9.13 8.70
C LEU A 122 -3.35 9.90 10.02
N GLU A 123 -3.90 9.26 11.06
CA GLU A 123 -3.86 9.79 12.43
C GLU A 123 -2.45 9.70 13.01
N LEU A 124 -1.77 8.56 12.79
CA LEU A 124 -0.41 8.32 13.28
C LEU A 124 0.64 9.14 12.52
N GLU A 125 0.50 9.26 11.20
CA GLU A 125 1.41 10.06 10.37
C GLU A 125 0.62 10.74 9.23
N PRO A 126 0.11 11.97 9.45
CA PRO A 126 -0.68 12.69 8.45
C PRO A 126 0.09 13.01 7.16
N ARG A 127 1.43 13.13 7.22
CA ARG A 127 2.27 13.47 6.07
C ARG A 127 2.48 12.29 5.12
N LEU A 128 2.18 11.06 5.56
CA LEU A 128 2.47 9.83 4.81
C LEU A 128 1.82 9.82 3.42
N LEU A 129 0.61 10.36 3.30
CA LEU A 129 -0.11 10.44 2.02
C LEU A 129 0.59 11.34 0.99
N PHE A 130 1.26 12.39 1.47
CA PHE A 130 1.95 13.40 0.67
C PHE A 130 3.43 13.09 0.44
N THR A 131 3.89 11.97 1.00
CA THR A 131 5.29 11.55 0.92
C THR A 131 5.57 10.89 -0.43
N ASP A 132 6.76 11.13 -0.96
CA ASP A 132 7.21 10.55 -2.23
C ASP A 132 7.49 9.04 -2.10
N ALA A 133 7.55 8.36 -3.24
CA ALA A 133 7.76 6.92 -3.28
C ALA A 133 9.10 6.46 -2.66
N GLY A 134 10.17 7.25 -2.80
CA GLY A 134 11.50 6.92 -2.30
C GLY A 134 11.54 6.93 -0.77
N THR A 135 11.03 8.00 -0.17
CA THR A 135 10.91 8.10 1.29
C THR A 135 10.04 6.97 1.88
N LEU A 136 8.94 6.60 1.21
CA LEU A 136 8.13 5.45 1.62
C LEU A 136 8.90 4.12 1.53
N VAL A 137 9.77 3.94 0.52
CA VAL A 137 10.65 2.76 0.44
C VAL A 137 11.60 2.72 1.63
N GLU A 138 12.29 3.81 1.92
CA GLU A 138 13.23 3.89 3.04
C GLU A 138 12.53 3.65 4.39
N LEU A 139 11.30 4.14 4.55
CA LEU A 139 10.47 3.86 5.73
C LEU A 139 10.13 2.36 5.82
N THR A 140 9.70 1.72 4.72
CA THR A 140 9.46 0.27 4.73
C THR A 140 10.71 -0.56 4.97
N HIS A 141 11.91 -0.03 4.68
CA HIS A 141 13.18 -0.70 5.00
C HIS A 141 13.49 -0.71 6.51
N LYS A 142 12.81 0.11 7.32
CA LYS A 142 12.96 0.10 8.78
C LYS A 142 12.22 -1.07 9.45
N TRP A 143 11.30 -1.74 8.73
CA TRP A 143 10.54 -2.88 9.25
C TRP A 143 11.42 -4.12 9.40
N ASN A 144 11.43 -4.74 10.57
CA ASN A 144 12.22 -5.95 10.84
C ASN A 144 11.79 -7.12 9.97
N CYS A 145 10.49 -7.29 9.75
CA CYS A 145 9.94 -8.35 8.93
C CYS A 145 10.49 -8.27 7.50
N TRP A 146 10.63 -7.07 6.94
CA TRP A 146 11.30 -6.88 5.65
C TRP A 146 12.79 -7.19 5.74
N ARG A 147 13.53 -6.58 6.68
CA ARG A 147 14.99 -6.73 6.80
C ARG A 147 15.40 -8.20 6.94
N LYS A 148 14.74 -8.92 7.85
CA LYS A 148 14.95 -10.35 8.10
C LYS A 148 14.73 -11.17 6.83
N ASN A 149 13.55 -11.04 6.20
CA ASN A 149 13.19 -11.89 5.08
C ASN A 149 13.94 -11.52 3.79
N TYR A 150 14.27 -10.24 3.58
CA TYR A 150 15.14 -9.84 2.48
C TYR A 150 16.58 -10.35 2.67
N SER A 151 17.12 -10.30 3.90
CA SER A 151 18.42 -10.89 4.20
C SER A 151 18.46 -12.39 3.93
N LEU A 152 17.38 -13.13 4.27
CA LEU A 152 17.24 -14.55 3.95
C LEU A 152 17.21 -14.81 2.44
N ALA A 153 16.50 -13.97 1.67
CA ALA A 153 16.51 -14.06 0.21
C ALA A 153 17.94 -13.89 -0.33
N ARG A 154 18.66 -12.86 0.13
CA ARG A 154 20.03 -12.57 -0.30
C ARG A 154 21.01 -13.70 0.03
N ALA A 155 20.89 -14.29 1.23
CA ALA A 155 21.70 -15.45 1.62
C ALA A 155 21.47 -16.68 0.73
N ARG A 156 20.32 -16.76 0.06
CA ARG A 156 19.95 -17.83 -0.89
C ARG A 156 20.18 -17.45 -2.36
N ASN A 157 20.89 -16.36 -2.64
CA ASN A 157 21.05 -15.79 -3.99
C ASN A 157 19.71 -15.50 -4.69
N SER A 158 18.66 -15.19 -3.93
CA SER A 158 17.36 -14.72 -4.41
C SER A 158 17.19 -13.22 -4.13
N TYR A 159 16.29 -12.57 -4.86
CA TYR A 159 15.89 -11.18 -4.63
C TYR A 159 14.52 -11.05 -3.96
N SER A 160 13.89 -12.19 -3.62
CA SER A 160 12.63 -12.18 -2.91
C SER A 160 12.49 -13.36 -1.94
N SER A 161 11.75 -13.12 -0.85
CA SER A 161 11.29 -14.14 0.09
C SER A 161 9.91 -13.75 0.61
N ILE A 162 9.02 -14.72 0.82
CA ILE A 162 7.77 -14.50 1.52
C ILE A 162 8.05 -13.90 2.91
N ILE A 163 7.21 -12.98 3.36
CA ILE A 163 7.20 -12.46 4.72
C ILE A 163 6.09 -13.21 5.48
N PRO A 164 6.42 -14.04 6.47
CA PRO A 164 5.41 -14.68 7.31
C PRO A 164 4.48 -13.65 7.95
N LYS A 165 3.17 -13.91 7.98
CA LYS A 165 2.19 -12.98 8.59
C LYS A 165 2.52 -12.68 10.05
N GLU A 166 3.00 -13.69 10.78
CA GLU A 166 3.44 -13.51 12.17
C GLU A 166 4.67 -12.60 12.30
N ASP A 167 5.56 -12.55 11.30
CA ASP A 167 6.66 -11.59 11.30
C ASP A 167 6.12 -10.15 11.16
N ILE A 168 5.04 -9.93 10.40
CA ILE A 168 4.39 -8.62 10.22
C ILE A 168 3.61 -8.22 11.48
N ILE A 169 2.79 -9.15 12.01
CA ILE A 169 1.95 -8.93 13.18
C ILE A 169 2.81 -8.56 14.39
N ASN A 170 3.92 -9.28 14.61
CA ASN A 170 4.80 -9.04 15.76
C ASN A 170 5.86 -7.95 15.53
N ASP A 171 5.90 -7.31 14.36
CA ASP A 171 6.82 -6.20 14.10
C ASP A 171 6.35 -4.90 14.74
N ILE A 172 7.29 -4.01 15.01
CA ILE A 172 6.99 -2.62 15.35
C ILE A 172 6.44 -1.94 14.09
N LYS A 173 5.25 -1.33 14.20
CA LYS A 173 4.59 -0.64 13.09
C LYS A 173 5.25 0.71 12.82
N VAL A 174 6.35 0.71 12.04
CA VAL A 174 7.14 1.91 11.76
C VAL A 174 6.46 2.75 10.66
N VAL A 175 5.82 3.85 11.07
CA VAL A 175 5.16 4.82 10.15
C VAL A 175 5.60 6.27 10.34
N ASN A 176 6.39 6.57 11.37
CA ASN A 176 6.89 7.92 11.63
C ASN A 176 7.97 8.30 10.61
N LEU A 177 7.72 9.36 9.84
CA LEU A 177 8.63 9.84 8.80
C LEU A 177 9.90 10.49 9.33
N ASP A 178 9.95 10.88 10.60
CA ASP A 178 11.16 11.46 11.21
C ASP A 178 12.28 10.41 11.42
N LEU A 179 12.02 9.14 11.08
CA LEU A 179 12.97 8.03 11.12
C LEU A 179 13.70 7.79 9.79
N VAL A 180 13.39 8.59 8.78
CA VAL A 180 13.86 8.47 7.40
C VAL A 180 14.77 9.64 7.08
#